data_AF-A0AA88KRX0-F1
#
_entry.id   AF-A0AA88KRX0-F1
#
_cell.length_a   1.000
_cell.length_b   1.000
_cell.length_c   1.000
_cell.angle_alpha   90.00
_cell.angle_beta   90.00
_cell.angle_gamma   90.00
#
_symmetry.space_group_name_H-M   'P 1'
#
loop_
_entity.id
_entity.type
_entity.pdbx_description
1 polymer ?
#
loop_
_entity_poly.entity_id
_entity_poly.type
_entity_poly.pdbx_seq_one_letter_code
_entity_poly.pdbx_strand_id
1 'polypeptide(L)'
;MSKSGQSGPRSMEEIDKDPHLIFSQYPYNEKTQLQETPFRRYNYKLDLHESVRYYKTSNLEPEKFVHLMMLYYEKRKVHEADLYELAQYGCESYLKDNPNMKDEFKFYIIFYRIYSLVIFMKKNPYRPTHSTIESLFKKGKESLKTSLKQGQITQEEMEHYSIIFKLLYATYLDVAGKSPEEALYYFRKVIMFCFTKPSISEEIYNKAVYNLAFFFNKMKMIDEAAACYDSLFYIATCSTRKSIYLNRKTKNMGRLAVNCTTWLMNAGKYEKAREIVSKTLREGLYSRDDERELIRLKQKI
;
A
#
# COMPACT_ATOMS: atom_id res chain seq x y z
N MET A 1 36.84 -34.03 -11.06
CA MET A 1 35.48 -34.03 -11.63
C MET A 1 34.48 -33.87 -10.50
N SER A 2 34.09 -32.64 -10.17
CA SER A 2 33.06 -32.35 -9.16
C SER A 2 31.74 -32.05 -9.88
N LYS A 3 30.73 -32.86 -9.55
CA LYS A 3 29.40 -32.85 -10.14
C LYS A 3 28.67 -31.55 -9.82
N SER A 4 28.05 -31.00 -10.85
CA SER A 4 27.02 -29.96 -10.82
C SER A 4 25.86 -30.37 -9.90
N GLY A 5 25.66 -29.62 -8.82
CA GLY A 5 24.48 -29.72 -7.98
C GLY A 5 23.30 -29.02 -8.63
N GLN A 6 22.35 -29.80 -9.15
CA GLN A 6 21.02 -29.32 -9.50
C GLN A 6 20.34 -28.76 -8.24
N SER A 7 20.01 -27.47 -8.26
CA SER A 7 19.19 -26.84 -7.22
C SER A 7 17.72 -27.22 -7.45
N GLY A 8 17.19 -28.09 -6.60
CA GLY A 8 15.75 -28.31 -6.51
C GLY A 8 14.99 -27.05 -6.04
N PRO A 9 13.65 -27.04 -6.13
CA PRO A 9 12.84 -25.94 -5.62
C PRO A 9 13.02 -25.81 -4.10
N ARG A 10 13.40 -24.62 -3.64
CA ARG A 10 13.64 -24.31 -2.22
C ARG A 10 12.35 -24.33 -1.39
N SER A 11 12.46 -24.66 -0.11
CA SER A 11 11.31 -24.76 0.81
C SER A 11 10.74 -23.38 1.16
N MET A 12 9.45 -23.36 1.55
CA MET A 12 8.71 -22.14 1.88
C MET A 12 9.26 -21.39 3.12
N GLU A 13 10.09 -22.05 3.94
CA GLU A 13 10.75 -21.48 5.12
C GLU A 13 12.03 -20.69 4.78
N GLU A 14 12.61 -20.86 3.58
CA GLU A 14 13.78 -20.11 3.12
C GLU A 14 13.41 -18.80 2.41
N ILE A 15 12.16 -18.69 1.94
CA ILE A 15 11.59 -17.49 1.30
C ILE A 15 11.56 -16.28 2.26
N ASP A 16 11.54 -16.54 3.57
CA ASP A 16 11.49 -15.51 4.63
C ASP A 16 12.80 -14.72 4.80
N LYS A 17 13.93 -15.18 4.25
CA LYS A 17 15.24 -14.59 4.61
C LYS A 17 15.70 -13.45 3.72
N ASP A 18 15.32 -13.41 2.44
CA ASP A 18 15.90 -12.45 1.49
C ASP A 18 14.91 -12.04 0.37
N PRO A 19 13.90 -11.21 0.67
CA PRO A 19 12.93 -10.73 -0.32
C PRO A 19 13.60 -10.05 -1.53
N HIS A 20 14.74 -9.40 -1.32
CA HIS A 20 15.53 -8.77 -2.38
C HIS A 20 16.05 -9.78 -3.41
N LEU A 21 16.39 -11.02 -3.01
CA LEU A 21 16.82 -12.06 -3.95
C LEU A 21 15.67 -12.48 -4.85
N ILE A 22 14.46 -12.61 -4.30
CA ILE A 22 13.26 -12.96 -5.08
C ILE A 22 12.96 -11.86 -6.09
N PHE A 23 12.82 -10.61 -5.64
CA PHE A 23 12.49 -9.51 -6.57
C PHE A 23 13.62 -9.24 -7.58
N SER A 24 14.89 -9.45 -7.24
CA SER A 24 16.02 -9.24 -8.17
C SER A 24 16.00 -10.14 -9.41
N GLN A 25 15.34 -11.30 -9.33
CA GLN A 25 15.27 -12.28 -10.41
C GLN A 25 14.26 -11.92 -11.49
N TYR A 26 13.34 -11.01 -11.20
CA TYR A 26 12.32 -10.56 -12.14
C TYR A 26 12.67 -9.14 -12.63
N PRO A 27 12.36 -8.79 -13.89
CA PRO A 27 12.54 -7.42 -14.36
C PRO A 27 11.57 -6.49 -13.63
N TYR A 28 12.04 -5.29 -13.25
CA TYR A 28 11.13 -4.22 -12.87
C TYR A 28 10.35 -3.80 -14.09
N ASN A 29 9.04 -4.02 -14.06
CA ASN A 29 8.20 -3.66 -15.18
C ASN A 29 7.08 -2.74 -14.72
N GLU A 30 7.27 -1.43 -14.92
CA GLU A 30 6.26 -0.40 -14.63
C GLU A 30 4.94 -0.63 -15.37
N LYS A 31 4.96 -1.38 -16.48
CA LYS A 31 3.80 -1.66 -17.33
C LYS A 31 3.07 -2.94 -16.94
N THR A 32 3.73 -3.91 -16.31
CA THR A 32 3.11 -5.16 -15.82
C THR A 32 2.93 -5.22 -14.32
N GLN A 33 3.47 -4.27 -13.55
CA GLN A 33 2.86 -3.96 -12.27
C GLN A 33 1.41 -3.62 -12.59
N LEU A 34 0.49 -4.55 -12.31
CA LEU A 34 -0.93 -4.26 -12.31
C LEU A 34 -1.06 -3.09 -11.34
N GLN A 35 -1.18 -1.90 -11.92
CA GLN A 35 -1.26 -0.68 -11.17
C GLN A 35 -2.48 -0.85 -10.27
N GLU A 36 -2.46 -0.31 -9.05
CA GLU A 36 -3.64 -0.28 -8.16
C GLU A 36 -4.90 0.29 -8.83
N THR A 37 -4.71 0.87 -10.01
CA THR A 37 -5.69 1.48 -10.89
C THR A 37 -5.50 0.98 -12.32
N PRO A 38 -6.36 0.10 -12.85
CA PRO A 38 -6.43 -0.18 -14.29
C PRO A 38 -6.77 1.08 -15.10
N PHE A 39 -7.20 2.16 -14.42
CA PHE A 39 -7.75 3.37 -15.03
C PHE A 39 -6.76 4.47 -15.38
N ARG A 40 -5.43 4.30 -15.23
CA ARG A 40 -4.47 5.27 -15.81
C ARG A 40 -4.56 5.38 -17.33
N ARG A 41 -5.27 4.46 -18.00
CA ARG A 41 -5.60 4.56 -19.43
C ARG A 41 -6.64 5.64 -19.75
N TYR A 42 -7.37 6.13 -18.75
CA TYR A 42 -8.40 7.15 -18.92
C TYR A 42 -7.86 8.51 -18.49
N ASN A 43 -7.35 9.28 -19.46
CA ASN A 43 -6.83 10.62 -19.22
C ASN A 43 -7.99 11.64 -19.25
N TYR A 44 -8.89 11.57 -18.26
CA TYR A 44 -10.00 12.49 -18.14
C TYR A 44 -9.54 13.78 -17.43
N LYS A 45 -9.68 14.93 -18.10
CA LYS A 45 -9.55 16.23 -17.42
C LYS A 45 -10.77 16.42 -16.52
N LEU A 46 -10.61 16.14 -15.23
CA LEU A 46 -11.60 16.43 -14.19
C LEU A 46 -11.11 17.61 -13.35
N ASP A 47 -12.00 18.55 -13.05
CA ASP A 47 -11.69 19.70 -12.20
C ASP A 47 -12.01 19.37 -10.73
N LEU A 48 -10.98 19.26 -9.90
CA LEU A 48 -11.13 18.99 -8.46
C LEU A 48 -11.50 20.25 -7.66
N HIS A 49 -11.65 21.41 -8.31
CA HIS A 49 -12.18 22.62 -7.70
C HIS A 49 -13.73 22.66 -7.70
N GLU A 50 -14.38 21.78 -8.47
CA GLU A 50 -15.83 21.62 -8.40
C GLU A 50 -16.23 20.99 -7.06
N SER A 51 -17.21 21.59 -6.38
CA SER A 51 -17.69 21.08 -5.10
C SER A 51 -18.13 19.61 -5.22
N VAL A 52 -17.71 18.77 -4.27
CA VAL A 52 -18.13 17.36 -4.19
C VAL A 52 -19.64 17.16 -4.27
N ARG A 53 -20.43 18.16 -3.86
CA ARG A 53 -21.89 18.16 -3.98
C ARG A 53 -22.36 17.95 -5.42
N TYR A 54 -21.63 18.44 -6.43
CA TYR A 54 -21.95 18.20 -7.84
C TYR A 54 -21.86 16.72 -8.21
N TYR A 55 -20.97 15.97 -7.57
CA TYR A 55 -20.74 14.55 -7.85
C TYR A 55 -21.63 13.60 -7.04
N LYS A 56 -22.36 14.10 -6.04
CA LYS A 56 -23.32 13.29 -5.27
C LYS A 56 -24.53 12.83 -6.09
N THR A 57 -24.85 13.57 -7.16
CA THR A 57 -25.98 13.35 -8.06
C THR A 57 -25.57 13.48 -9.53
N SER A 58 -24.28 13.30 -9.84
CA SER A 58 -23.79 13.49 -11.21
C SER A 58 -24.11 12.29 -12.10
N ASN A 59 -24.53 12.55 -13.34
CA ASN A 59 -24.57 11.57 -14.43
C ASN A 59 -23.16 11.27 -14.99
N LEU A 60 -22.12 11.27 -14.14
CA LEU A 60 -20.79 10.88 -14.57
C LEU A 60 -20.81 9.41 -15.00
N GLU A 61 -20.11 9.09 -16.08
CA GLU A 61 -19.85 7.71 -16.47
C GLU A 61 -19.08 6.98 -15.35
N PRO A 62 -19.33 5.68 -15.09
CA PRO A 62 -18.69 4.91 -14.02
C PRO A 62 -17.17 5.03 -13.94
N GLU A 63 -16.52 4.96 -15.10
CA GLU A 63 -15.08 5.14 -15.26
C GLU A 63 -14.59 6.53 -14.84
N LYS A 64 -15.34 7.59 -15.15
CA LYS A 64 -15.02 8.96 -14.75
C LYS A 64 -15.20 9.15 -13.26
N PHE A 65 -16.23 8.54 -12.67
CA PHE A 65 -16.46 8.59 -11.23
C PHE A 65 -15.35 7.86 -10.45
N VAL A 66 -14.93 6.67 -10.91
CA VAL A 66 -13.78 5.98 -10.30
C VAL A 66 -12.49 6.79 -10.46
N HIS A 67 -12.26 7.38 -11.64
CA HIS A 67 -11.10 8.26 -11.87
C HIS A 67 -11.11 9.48 -10.94
N LEU A 68 -12.27 10.09 -10.70
CA LEU A 68 -12.45 11.18 -9.75
C LEU A 68 -12.03 10.75 -8.33
N MET A 69 -12.51 9.60 -7.85
CA MET A 69 -12.13 9.08 -6.53
C MET A 69 -10.63 8.83 -6.42
N MET A 70 -10.01 8.30 -7.48
CA MET A 70 -8.56 8.10 -7.57
C MET A 70 -7.80 9.43 -7.48
N LEU A 71 -8.23 10.46 -8.21
CA LEU A 71 -7.61 11.78 -8.18
C LEU A 71 -7.70 12.44 -6.80
N TYR A 72 -8.87 12.36 -6.16
CA TYR A 72 -9.04 12.83 -4.78
C TYR A 72 -8.12 12.07 -3.81
N TYR A 73 -7.95 10.76 -4.00
CA TYR A 73 -7.01 9.97 -3.22
C TYR A 73 -5.54 10.39 -3.43
N GLU A 74 -5.12 10.61 -4.68
CA GLU A 74 -3.77 11.08 -5.01
C GLU A 74 -3.48 12.45 -4.38
N LYS A 75 -4.48 13.35 -4.38
CA LYS A 75 -4.40 14.70 -3.81
C LYS A 75 -4.99 14.83 -2.40
N ARG A 76 -5.15 13.72 -1.68
CA ARG A 76 -5.82 13.66 -0.37
C ARG A 76 -5.29 14.62 0.69
N LYS A 77 -4.03 15.06 0.59
CA LYS A 77 -3.47 16.05 1.53
C LYS A 77 -4.21 17.38 1.52
N VAL A 78 -4.80 17.73 0.37
CA VAL A 78 -5.55 18.98 0.18
C VAL A 78 -7.05 18.73 0.25
N HIS A 79 -7.52 17.60 -0.28
CA HIS A 79 -8.94 17.31 -0.47
C HIS A 79 -9.49 16.21 0.46
N GLU A 80 -9.01 16.14 1.71
CA GLU A 80 -9.41 15.06 2.62
C GLU A 80 -10.89 15.12 3.02
N ALA A 81 -11.40 16.34 3.26
CA ALA A 81 -12.81 16.55 3.62
C ALA A 81 -13.73 16.18 2.46
N ASP A 82 -13.38 16.63 1.25
CA ASP A 82 -14.05 16.30 0.00
C ASP A 82 -14.13 14.78 -0.21
N LEU A 83 -13.00 14.10 -0.04
CA LEU A 83 -12.90 12.65 -0.18
C LEU A 83 -13.77 11.91 0.87
N TYR A 84 -13.80 12.40 2.11
CA TYR A 84 -14.68 11.85 3.15
C TYR A 84 -16.16 12.07 2.83
N GLU A 85 -16.55 13.27 2.41
CA GLU A 85 -17.94 13.59 2.05
C GLU A 85 -18.44 12.73 0.88
N LEU A 86 -17.58 12.54 -0.13
CA LEU A 86 -17.85 11.65 -1.27
C LEU A 86 -18.01 10.19 -0.81
N ALA A 87 -17.11 9.70 0.04
CA ALA A 87 -17.16 8.33 0.56
C ALA A 87 -18.35 8.07 1.48
N GLN A 88 -18.71 9.05 2.32
CA GLN A 88 -19.80 8.89 3.28
C GLN A 88 -21.16 8.93 2.59
N TYR A 89 -21.35 9.83 1.63
CA TYR A 89 -22.68 10.14 1.07
C TYR A 89 -22.79 9.92 -0.44
N GLY A 90 -21.76 10.23 -1.21
CA GLY A 90 -21.83 10.19 -2.68
C GLY A 90 -21.78 8.78 -3.27
N CYS A 91 -20.90 7.92 -2.78
CA CYS A 91 -20.71 6.58 -3.36
C CYS A 91 -21.96 5.70 -3.32
N GLU A 92 -22.77 5.80 -2.26
CA GLU A 92 -23.97 4.96 -2.14
C GLU A 92 -25.09 5.40 -3.05
N SER A 93 -25.33 6.71 -3.15
CA SER A 93 -26.28 7.28 -4.12
C SER A 93 -25.85 6.92 -5.54
N TYR A 94 -24.58 7.13 -5.88
CA TYR A 94 -24.06 6.83 -7.20
C TYR A 94 -24.22 5.35 -7.59
N LEU A 95 -23.99 4.41 -6.67
CA LEU A 95 -24.21 2.98 -6.91
C LEU A 95 -25.70 2.63 -7.09
N LYS A 96 -26.60 3.33 -6.40
CA LYS A 96 -28.06 3.13 -6.55
C LYS A 96 -28.55 3.65 -7.90
N ASP A 97 -28.01 4.79 -8.35
CA ASP A 97 -28.38 5.42 -9.63
C ASP A 97 -27.78 4.68 -10.84
N ASN A 98 -26.76 3.83 -10.62
CA ASN A 98 -26.07 3.08 -11.67
C ASN A 98 -26.08 1.55 -11.43
N PRO A 99 -27.26 0.89 -11.38
CA PRO A 99 -27.37 -0.52 -10.99
C PRO A 99 -26.69 -1.49 -11.99
N ASN A 100 -26.66 -1.11 -13.27
CA ASN A 100 -26.11 -1.92 -14.37
C ASN A 100 -24.61 -1.69 -14.62
N MET A 101 -23.94 -0.94 -13.75
CA MET A 101 -22.50 -0.71 -13.82
C MET A 101 -21.72 -2.03 -13.77
N LYS A 102 -20.62 -2.12 -14.52
CA LYS A 102 -19.67 -3.26 -14.40
C LYS A 102 -19.21 -3.40 -12.95
N ASP A 103 -19.17 -4.63 -12.45
CA ASP A 103 -18.87 -4.90 -11.05
C ASP A 103 -17.43 -4.54 -10.68
N GLU A 104 -16.51 -4.51 -11.66
CA GLU A 104 -15.18 -3.96 -11.47
C GLU A 104 -15.23 -2.51 -10.96
N PHE A 105 -16.02 -1.63 -11.61
CA PHE A 105 -16.16 -0.24 -11.15
C PHE A 105 -16.82 -0.17 -9.77
N LYS A 106 -17.82 -1.03 -9.50
CA LYS A 106 -18.43 -1.14 -8.16
C LYS A 106 -17.39 -1.49 -7.10
N PHE A 107 -16.50 -2.43 -7.39
CA PHE A 107 -15.39 -2.80 -6.52
C PHE A 107 -14.49 -1.60 -6.24
N TYR A 108 -14.08 -0.83 -7.25
CA TYR A 108 -13.23 0.33 -7.04
C TYR A 108 -13.91 1.47 -6.27
N ILE A 109 -15.20 1.70 -6.49
CA ILE A 109 -15.98 2.65 -5.69
C ILE A 109 -15.98 2.21 -4.23
N ILE A 110 -16.24 0.92 -3.95
CA ILE A 110 -16.21 0.37 -2.59
C ILE A 110 -14.79 0.48 -2.00
N PHE A 111 -13.76 0.16 -2.78
CA PHE A 111 -12.36 0.22 -2.37
C PHE A 111 -11.96 1.63 -1.94
N TYR A 112 -12.16 2.62 -2.81
CA TYR A 112 -11.83 4.02 -2.48
C TYR A 112 -12.72 4.57 -1.38
N ARG A 113 -13.99 4.13 -1.29
CA ARG A 113 -14.87 4.47 -0.16
C ARG A 113 -14.25 3.99 1.15
N ILE A 114 -13.90 2.71 1.28
CA ILE A 114 -13.26 2.16 2.48
C ILE A 114 -11.96 2.91 2.77
N TYR A 115 -11.11 3.12 1.76
CA TYR A 115 -9.83 3.80 1.93
C TYR A 115 -10.01 5.19 2.56
N SER A 116 -10.95 5.97 2.02
CA SER A 116 -11.27 7.32 2.49
C SER A 116 -11.75 7.32 3.95
N LEU A 117 -12.63 6.38 4.27
CA LEU A 117 -13.15 6.17 5.61
C LEU A 117 -12.04 5.77 6.61
N VAL A 118 -11.08 4.93 6.20
CA VAL A 118 -9.93 4.53 7.03
C VAL A 118 -8.94 5.69 7.24
N ILE A 119 -8.66 6.50 6.21
CA ILE A 119 -7.85 7.73 6.39
C ILE A 119 -8.50 8.63 7.43
N PHE A 120 -9.81 8.86 7.30
CA PHE A 120 -10.53 9.76 8.20
C PHE A 120 -10.55 9.22 9.64
N MET A 121 -10.76 7.91 9.81
CA MET A 121 -10.70 7.23 11.12
C MET A 121 -9.36 7.44 11.82
N LYS A 122 -8.24 7.49 11.09
CA LYS A 122 -6.92 7.75 11.66
C LYS A 122 -6.82 9.10 12.39
N LYS A 123 -7.61 10.09 11.97
CA LYS A 123 -7.70 11.40 12.64
C LYS A 123 -8.86 11.50 13.61
N ASN A 124 -9.92 10.74 13.36
CA ASN A 124 -11.15 10.75 14.13
C ASN A 124 -11.54 9.32 14.51
N PRO A 125 -10.99 8.73 15.58
CA PRO A 125 -11.15 7.30 15.88
C PRO A 125 -12.61 6.83 16.05
N TYR A 126 -13.51 7.76 16.41
CA TYR A 126 -14.92 7.47 16.65
C TYR A 126 -15.79 7.48 15.37
N ARG A 127 -15.25 7.97 14.23
CA ARG A 127 -16.00 8.05 12.97
C ARG A 127 -15.10 7.76 11.77
N PRO A 128 -15.58 7.02 10.76
CA PRO A 128 -16.88 6.35 10.68
C PRO A 128 -16.96 5.11 11.57
N THR A 129 -18.15 4.54 11.76
CA THR A 129 -18.31 3.36 12.61
C THR A 129 -17.64 2.13 11.99
N HIS A 130 -17.14 1.25 12.85
CA HIS A 130 -16.56 -0.04 12.42
C HIS A 130 -17.56 -0.88 11.62
N SER A 131 -18.83 -0.89 12.02
CA SER A 131 -19.89 -1.63 11.32
C SER A 131 -20.07 -1.16 9.88
N THR A 132 -19.95 0.15 9.61
CA THR A 132 -19.98 0.68 8.26
C THR A 132 -18.80 0.16 7.45
N ILE A 133 -17.58 0.25 7.97
CA ILE A 133 -16.38 -0.20 7.27
C ILE A 133 -16.43 -1.71 7.00
N GLU A 134 -16.79 -2.53 7.99
CA GLU A 134 -16.88 -3.99 7.85
C GLU A 134 -17.97 -4.44 6.87
N SER A 135 -19.11 -3.74 6.86
CA SER A 135 -20.16 -3.96 5.86
C SER A 135 -19.63 -3.70 4.45
N LEU A 136 -18.82 -2.65 4.26
CA LEU A 136 -18.20 -2.37 2.97
C LEU A 136 -17.17 -3.42 2.57
N PHE A 137 -16.38 -3.94 3.51
CA PHE A 137 -15.48 -5.07 3.25
C PHE A 137 -16.24 -6.33 2.82
N LYS A 138 -17.39 -6.62 3.44
CA LYS A 138 -18.25 -7.73 3.03
C LYS A 138 -18.78 -7.52 1.61
N LYS A 139 -19.34 -6.34 1.31
CA LYS A 139 -19.84 -5.99 -0.02
C LYS A 139 -18.75 -6.08 -1.09
N GLY A 140 -17.56 -5.55 -0.84
CA GLY A 140 -16.44 -5.62 -1.79
C GLY A 140 -16.00 -7.05 -2.11
N LYS A 141 -15.94 -7.94 -1.09
CA LYS A 141 -15.65 -9.37 -1.29
C LYS A 141 -16.74 -10.07 -2.12
N GLU A 142 -18.01 -9.73 -1.89
CA GLU A 142 -19.14 -10.28 -2.63
C GLU A 142 -19.13 -9.80 -4.09
N SER A 143 -18.91 -8.50 -4.33
CA SER A 143 -18.78 -7.93 -5.67
C SER A 143 -17.71 -8.65 -6.48
N LEU A 144 -16.50 -8.81 -5.92
CA LEU A 144 -15.39 -9.51 -6.59
C LEU A 144 -15.73 -10.96 -6.97
N LYS A 145 -16.40 -11.70 -6.07
CA LYS A 145 -16.84 -13.08 -6.36
C LYS A 145 -17.88 -13.12 -7.48
N THR A 146 -18.79 -12.16 -7.51
CA THR A 146 -19.81 -12.05 -8.55
C THR A 146 -19.17 -11.67 -9.89
N SER A 147 -18.24 -10.72 -9.92
CA SER A 147 -17.52 -10.31 -11.13
C SER A 147 -16.80 -11.48 -11.79
N LEU A 148 -16.12 -12.32 -11.00
CA LEU A 148 -15.44 -13.51 -11.50
C LEU A 148 -16.44 -14.52 -12.09
N LYS A 149 -17.55 -14.79 -11.39
CA LYS A 149 -18.59 -15.73 -11.85
C LYS A 149 -19.25 -15.28 -13.16
N GLN A 150 -19.39 -13.97 -13.36
CA GLN A 150 -19.97 -13.38 -14.56
C GLN A 150 -18.96 -13.19 -15.70
N GLY A 151 -17.69 -13.56 -15.49
CA GLY A 151 -16.64 -13.38 -16.50
C GLY A 151 -16.27 -11.92 -16.76
N GLN A 152 -16.61 -10.99 -15.85
CA GLN A 152 -16.27 -9.58 -15.97
C GLN A 152 -14.82 -9.29 -15.59
N ILE A 153 -14.23 -10.15 -14.75
CA ILE A 153 -12.81 -10.15 -14.40
C ILE A 153 -12.25 -11.57 -14.53
N THR A 154 -10.96 -11.66 -14.78
CA THR A 154 -10.18 -12.88 -14.81
C THR A 154 -9.82 -13.37 -13.40
N GLN A 155 -9.36 -14.62 -13.30
CA GLN A 155 -8.84 -15.16 -12.03
C GLN A 155 -7.63 -14.38 -11.51
N GLU A 156 -6.76 -13.91 -12.41
CA GLU A 156 -5.58 -13.12 -12.05
C GLU A 156 -5.97 -11.74 -11.49
N GLU A 157 -6.94 -11.07 -12.12
CA GLU A 157 -7.50 -9.81 -11.61
C GLU A 157 -8.17 -10.01 -10.25
N MET A 158 -8.93 -11.08 -10.07
CA MET A 158 -9.53 -11.44 -8.78
C MET A 158 -8.48 -11.59 -7.68
N GLU A 159 -7.39 -12.31 -7.95
CA GLU A 159 -6.29 -12.50 -7.00
C GLU A 159 -5.62 -11.16 -6.64
N HIS A 160 -5.35 -10.33 -7.65
CA HIS A 160 -4.78 -9.01 -7.48
C HIS A 160 -5.67 -8.08 -6.65
N TYR A 161 -6.96 -7.98 -6.98
CA TYR A 161 -7.93 -7.16 -6.25
C TYR A 161 -8.11 -7.67 -4.82
N SER A 162 -8.16 -8.98 -4.64
CA SER A 162 -8.24 -9.61 -3.33
C SER A 162 -7.04 -9.27 -2.45
N ILE A 163 -5.81 -9.20 -3.00
CA ILE A 163 -4.64 -8.91 -2.17
C ILE A 163 -4.55 -7.45 -1.76
N ILE A 164 -4.88 -6.51 -2.65
CA ILE A 164 -4.95 -5.08 -2.31
C ILE A 164 -6.04 -4.86 -1.25
N PHE A 165 -7.17 -5.57 -1.38
CA PHE A 165 -8.25 -5.50 -0.39
C PHE A 165 -7.84 -6.04 0.98
N LYS A 166 -7.02 -7.10 1.03
CA LYS A 166 -6.45 -7.61 2.29
C LYS A 166 -5.48 -6.61 2.92
N LEU A 167 -4.66 -5.92 2.12
CA LEU A 167 -3.76 -4.87 2.62
C LEU A 167 -4.56 -3.70 3.23
N LEU A 168 -5.65 -3.29 2.56
CA LEU A 168 -6.54 -2.26 3.09
C LEU A 168 -7.22 -2.71 4.39
N TYR A 169 -7.64 -3.98 4.47
CA TYR A 169 -8.21 -4.55 5.69
C TYR A 169 -7.21 -4.60 6.85
N ALA A 170 -5.96 -5.01 6.61
CA ALA A 170 -4.89 -4.96 7.62
C ALA A 170 -4.67 -3.53 8.14
N THR A 171 -4.67 -2.55 7.22
CA THR A 171 -4.52 -1.13 7.56
C THR A 171 -5.71 -0.62 8.37
N TYR A 172 -6.94 -1.04 8.04
CA TYR A 172 -8.12 -0.75 8.84
C TYR A 172 -7.97 -1.30 10.27
N LEU A 173 -7.59 -2.56 10.43
CA LEU A 173 -7.44 -3.19 11.74
C LEU A 173 -6.38 -2.47 12.61
N ASP A 174 -5.26 -2.07 12.00
CA ASP A 174 -4.22 -1.26 12.66
C ASP A 174 -4.75 0.11 13.11
N VAL A 175 -5.47 0.82 12.23
CA VAL A 175 -6.03 2.15 12.55
C VAL A 175 -7.14 2.06 13.60
N ALA A 176 -7.97 1.03 13.52
CA ALA A 176 -9.11 0.79 14.39
C ALA A 176 -8.71 0.25 15.78
N GLY A 177 -7.48 -0.25 15.95
CA GLY A 177 -7.01 -0.85 17.20
C GLY A 177 -7.78 -2.12 17.59
N LYS A 178 -8.38 -2.83 16.64
CA LYS A 178 -9.30 -3.95 16.92
C LYS A 178 -8.63 -5.26 17.31
N SER A 179 -7.62 -5.69 16.55
CA SER A 179 -6.83 -6.89 16.84
C SER A 179 -5.48 -6.81 16.15
N PRO A 180 -4.39 -6.64 16.92
CA PRO A 180 -3.04 -6.71 16.38
C PRO A 180 -2.72 -8.05 15.69
N GLU A 181 -3.21 -9.15 16.23
CA GLU A 181 -2.99 -10.50 15.70
C GLU A 181 -3.66 -10.68 14.35
N GLU A 182 -4.91 -10.21 14.21
CA GLU A 182 -5.64 -10.25 12.95
C GLU A 182 -4.97 -9.32 11.92
N ALA A 183 -4.56 -8.11 12.31
CA ALA A 183 -3.85 -7.19 11.42
C ALA A 183 -2.56 -7.84 10.88
N LEU A 184 -1.76 -8.44 11.78
CA LEU A 184 -0.52 -9.14 11.42
C LEU A 184 -0.79 -10.35 10.51
N TYR A 185 -1.85 -11.11 10.77
CA TYR A 185 -2.27 -12.22 9.90
C TYR A 185 -2.51 -11.74 8.46
N TYR A 186 -3.23 -10.63 8.27
CA TYR A 186 -3.48 -10.11 6.93
C TYR A 186 -2.23 -9.51 6.28
N PHE A 187 -1.36 -8.82 7.03
CA PHE A 187 -0.06 -8.39 6.51
C PHE A 187 0.79 -9.57 6.01
N ARG A 188 0.86 -10.67 6.78
CA ARG A 188 1.55 -11.90 6.36
C ARG A 188 0.95 -12.50 5.10
N LYS A 189 -0.38 -12.55 4.99
CA LYS A 189 -1.05 -13.03 3.77
C LYS A 189 -0.69 -12.19 2.54
N VAL A 190 -0.58 -10.87 2.70
CA VAL A 190 -0.15 -9.95 1.63
C VAL A 190 1.30 -10.20 1.23
N ILE A 191 2.21 -10.28 2.20
CA ILE A 191 3.64 -10.53 1.96
C ILE A 191 3.86 -11.86 1.24
N MET A 192 3.23 -12.94 1.71
CA MET A 192 3.37 -14.26 1.08
C MET A 192 2.86 -14.28 -0.35
N PHE A 193 1.73 -13.61 -0.63
CA PHE A 193 1.25 -13.47 -2.01
C PHE A 193 2.25 -12.72 -2.90
N CYS A 194 2.86 -11.65 -2.38
CA CYS A 194 3.86 -10.91 -3.15
C CYS A 194 5.07 -11.78 -3.51
N PHE A 195 5.50 -12.67 -2.61
CA PHE A 195 6.58 -13.60 -2.89
C PHE A 195 6.22 -14.70 -3.88
N THR A 196 4.97 -15.14 -3.93
CA THR A 196 4.53 -16.13 -4.93
C THR A 196 4.24 -15.51 -6.30
N LYS A 197 4.01 -14.20 -6.37
CA LYS A 197 3.69 -13.46 -7.61
C LYS A 197 4.57 -12.19 -7.78
N PRO A 198 5.90 -12.29 -7.76
CA PRO A 198 6.80 -11.12 -7.69
C PRO A 198 6.78 -10.23 -8.94
N SER A 199 6.37 -10.76 -10.09
CA SER A 199 6.30 -10.03 -11.37
C SER A 199 5.29 -8.88 -11.40
N ILE A 200 4.28 -8.91 -10.51
CA ILE A 200 3.15 -7.95 -10.52
C ILE A 200 2.90 -7.29 -9.16
N SER A 201 3.68 -7.60 -8.12
CA SER A 201 3.29 -7.34 -6.73
C SER A 201 4.31 -6.57 -5.88
N GLU A 202 5.43 -6.14 -6.45
CA GLU A 202 6.48 -5.42 -5.71
C GLU A 202 5.98 -4.10 -5.10
N GLU A 203 5.10 -3.36 -5.77
CA GLU A 203 4.53 -2.15 -5.18
C GLU A 203 3.63 -2.45 -3.97
N ILE A 204 2.85 -3.52 -4.05
CA ILE A 204 2.01 -4.01 -2.95
C ILE A 204 2.88 -4.48 -1.80
N TYR A 205 3.97 -5.19 -2.09
CA TYR A 205 4.97 -5.60 -1.11
C TYR A 205 5.55 -4.39 -0.38
N ASN A 206 6.00 -3.39 -1.14
CA ASN A 206 6.59 -2.18 -0.57
C ASN A 206 5.61 -1.46 0.36
N LYS A 207 4.34 -1.33 -0.04
CA LYS A 207 3.29 -0.73 0.78
C LYS A 207 3.00 -1.55 2.03
N ALA A 208 2.91 -2.87 1.90
CA ALA A 208 2.65 -3.77 3.00
C ALA A 208 3.76 -3.70 4.04
N VAL A 209 5.02 -3.83 3.63
CA VAL A 209 6.19 -3.77 4.54
C VAL A 209 6.37 -2.39 5.15
N TYR A 210 6.13 -1.31 4.39
CA TYR A 210 6.14 0.04 4.94
C TYR A 210 5.10 0.20 6.05
N ASN A 211 3.85 -0.20 5.82
CA ASN A 211 2.79 -0.13 6.83
C ASN A 211 3.10 -1.04 8.03
N LEU A 212 3.64 -2.23 7.78
CA LEU A 212 4.01 -3.18 8.81
C LEU A 212 5.11 -2.64 9.74
N ALA A 213 6.06 -1.84 9.23
CA ALA A 213 7.07 -1.19 10.06
C ALA A 213 6.45 -0.27 11.14
N PHE A 214 5.46 0.54 10.77
CA PHE A 214 4.76 1.39 11.74
C PHE A 214 3.92 0.58 12.71
N PHE A 215 3.28 -0.49 12.22
CA PHE A 215 2.53 -1.42 13.06
C PHE A 215 3.43 -2.07 14.12
N PHE A 216 4.60 -2.59 13.75
CA PHE A 216 5.56 -3.15 14.69
C PHE A 216 6.05 -2.13 15.72
N ASN A 217 6.31 -0.89 15.30
CA ASN A 217 6.65 0.17 16.25
C ASN A 217 5.52 0.45 17.26
N LYS A 218 4.24 0.47 16.83
CA LYS A 218 3.10 0.60 17.76
C LYS A 218 3.07 -0.55 18.77
N MET A 219 3.42 -1.75 18.34
CA MET A 219 3.55 -2.96 19.16
C MET A 219 4.84 -3.00 20.00
N LYS A 220 5.68 -1.95 19.96
CA LYS A 220 6.99 -1.88 20.63
C LYS A 220 8.01 -2.93 20.15
N MET A 221 7.77 -3.50 18.98
CA MET A 221 8.64 -4.45 18.28
C MET A 221 9.63 -3.69 17.38
N ILE A 222 10.60 -3.01 18.02
CA ILE A 222 11.47 -2.05 17.33
C ILE A 222 12.46 -2.73 16.36
N ASP A 223 12.93 -3.94 16.68
CA ASP A 223 13.84 -4.67 15.79
C ASP A 223 13.12 -5.11 14.51
N GLU A 224 11.87 -5.53 14.63
CA GLU A 224 11.03 -5.96 13.51
C GLU A 224 10.63 -4.77 12.64
N ALA A 225 10.40 -3.59 13.24
CA ALA A 225 10.22 -2.35 12.49
C ALA A 225 11.48 -1.98 11.68
N ALA A 226 12.68 -2.14 12.27
CA ALA A 226 13.94 -1.93 11.57
C ALA A 226 14.17 -2.97 10.45
N ALA A 227 13.82 -4.24 10.69
CA ALA A 227 13.91 -5.30 9.68
C ALA A 227 13.01 -5.01 8.46
N CYS A 228 11.84 -4.39 8.66
CA CYS A 228 11.00 -3.94 7.55
C CYS A 228 11.72 -2.89 6.69
N TYR A 229 12.43 -1.94 7.30
CA TYR A 229 13.25 -0.99 6.58
C TYR A 229 14.38 -1.69 5.81
N ASP A 230 15.08 -2.63 6.45
CA ASP A 230 16.17 -3.37 5.82
C ASP A 230 15.70 -4.13 4.58
N SER A 231 14.57 -4.83 4.67
CA SER A 231 13.95 -5.52 3.55
C SER A 231 13.73 -4.59 2.34
N LEU A 232 13.10 -3.42 2.58
CA LEU A 232 12.86 -2.45 1.53
C LEU A 232 14.17 -1.87 0.98
N PHE A 233 15.13 -1.58 1.85
CA PHE A 233 16.43 -1.05 1.48
C PHE A 233 17.21 -2.02 0.57
N TYR A 234 17.22 -3.31 0.88
CA TYR A 234 17.87 -4.31 0.05
C TYR A 234 17.25 -4.40 -1.35
N ILE A 235 15.92 -4.35 -1.45
CA ILE A 235 15.24 -4.30 -2.76
C ILE A 235 15.64 -3.03 -3.53
N ALA A 236 15.61 -1.87 -2.87
CA ALA A 236 15.87 -0.58 -3.50
C ALA A 236 17.33 -0.41 -3.97
N THR A 237 18.27 -1.06 -3.29
CA THR A 237 19.71 -0.98 -3.60
C THR A 237 20.18 -2.07 -4.57
N CYS A 238 19.34 -3.05 -4.90
CA CYS A 238 19.64 -4.07 -5.90
C CYS A 238 20.01 -3.41 -7.23
N SER A 239 21.10 -3.87 -7.87
CA SER A 239 21.65 -3.24 -9.09
C SER A 239 20.63 -3.11 -10.23
N THR A 240 19.74 -4.10 -10.38
CA THR A 240 18.67 -4.10 -11.39
C THR A 240 17.54 -3.11 -11.09
N ARG A 241 17.47 -2.59 -9.85
CA ARG A 241 16.39 -1.74 -9.35
C ARG A 241 16.84 -0.33 -8.98
N LYS A 242 18.13 -0.16 -8.68
CA LYS A 242 18.69 1.06 -8.09
C LYS A 242 18.33 2.34 -8.84
N SER A 243 18.43 2.33 -10.18
CA SER A 243 18.10 3.50 -11.01
C SER A 243 16.63 3.91 -10.90
N ILE A 244 15.70 2.95 -10.83
CA ILE A 244 14.26 3.19 -10.68
C ILE A 244 13.97 3.86 -9.34
N TYR A 245 14.51 3.32 -8.25
CA TYR A 245 14.26 3.85 -6.92
C TYR A 245 14.89 5.22 -6.71
N LEU A 246 16.08 5.47 -7.27
CA LEU A 246 16.71 6.80 -7.27
C LEU A 246 15.89 7.82 -8.06
N ASN A 247 15.39 7.45 -9.25
CA ASN A 247 14.59 8.35 -10.10
C ASN A 247 13.22 8.69 -9.52
N ARG A 248 12.62 7.77 -8.74
CA ARG A 248 11.29 7.97 -8.15
C ARG A 248 11.26 8.96 -6.98
N LYS A 249 12.40 9.51 -6.55
CA LYS A 249 12.55 10.27 -5.30
C LYS A 249 11.93 9.47 -4.14
N THR A 250 12.75 8.62 -3.54
CA THR A 250 12.56 7.74 -2.37
C THR A 250 12.09 8.45 -1.08
N LYS A 251 11.15 9.40 -1.16
CA LYS A 251 10.51 10.11 -0.04
C LYS A 251 10.01 9.16 1.04
N ASN A 252 9.52 7.98 0.65
CA ASN A 252 9.06 7.00 1.62
C ASN A 252 10.22 6.25 2.29
N MET A 253 11.31 5.95 1.58
CA MET A 253 12.46 5.26 2.18
C MET A 253 13.22 6.16 3.15
N GLY A 254 13.54 7.39 2.74
CA GLY A 254 14.19 8.38 3.61
C GLY A 254 13.37 8.65 4.86
N ARG A 255 12.06 8.85 4.70
CA ARG A 255 11.14 9.02 5.84
C ARG A 255 11.10 7.79 6.74
N LEU A 256 11.10 6.57 6.19
CA LEU A 256 11.12 5.36 7.00
C LEU A 256 12.46 5.23 7.75
N ALA A 257 13.58 5.55 7.11
CA ALA A 257 14.89 5.58 7.75
C ALA A 257 14.90 6.54 8.94
N VAL A 258 14.45 7.80 8.76
CA VAL A 258 14.31 8.80 9.84
C VAL A 258 13.51 8.23 11.02
N ASN A 259 12.36 7.62 10.73
CA ASN A 259 11.51 7.05 11.76
C ASN A 259 12.19 5.88 12.48
N CYS A 260 12.70 4.88 11.76
CA CYS A 260 13.38 3.72 12.33
C CYS A 260 14.60 4.14 13.17
N THR A 261 15.41 5.07 12.69
CA THR A 261 16.52 5.66 13.45
C THR A 261 16.02 6.26 14.75
N THR A 262 14.97 7.09 14.71
CA THR A 262 14.39 7.72 15.90
C THR A 262 13.86 6.66 16.88
N TRP A 263 13.16 5.63 16.39
CA TRP A 263 12.61 4.56 17.21
C TRP A 263 13.73 3.74 17.89
N LEU A 264 14.79 3.42 17.16
CA LEU A 264 15.95 2.70 17.68
C LEU A 264 16.71 3.52 18.73
N MET A 265 16.93 4.81 18.48
CA MET A 265 17.55 5.72 19.45
C MET A 265 16.74 5.80 20.75
N ASN A 266 15.42 5.95 20.65
CA ASN A 266 14.55 5.98 21.83
C ASN A 266 14.56 4.65 22.60
N ALA A 267 14.89 3.54 21.94
CA ALA A 267 15.06 2.23 22.55
C ALA A 267 16.51 1.93 23.00
N GLY A 268 17.43 2.91 22.91
CA GLY A 268 18.85 2.74 23.27
C GLY A 268 19.68 1.93 22.28
N LYS A 269 19.15 1.61 21.09
CA LYS A 269 19.79 0.78 20.05
C LYS A 269 20.62 1.63 19.08
N TYR A 270 21.58 2.38 19.61
CA TYR A 270 22.36 3.38 18.86
C TYR A 270 23.17 2.79 17.70
N GLU A 271 23.77 1.62 17.85
CA GLU A 271 24.55 0.99 16.76
C GLU A 271 23.69 0.70 15.53
N LYS A 272 22.52 0.09 15.71
CA LYS A 272 21.57 -0.14 14.60
C LYS A 272 21.05 1.18 14.01
N ALA A 273 20.80 2.18 14.86
CA ALA A 273 20.40 3.50 14.40
C ALA A 273 21.49 4.15 13.52
N ARG A 274 22.76 4.05 13.92
CA ARG A 274 23.92 4.55 13.17
C ARG A 274 24.06 3.85 11.82
N GLU A 275 23.83 2.54 11.80
CA GLU A 275 23.87 1.73 10.58
C GLU A 275 22.81 2.20 9.57
N ILE A 276 21.54 2.31 9.99
CA ILE A 276 20.44 2.77 9.12
C ILE A 276 20.74 4.16 8.54
N VAL A 277 21.17 5.11 9.37
CA VAL A 277 21.50 6.46 8.90
C VAL A 277 22.63 6.42 7.89
N SER A 278 23.71 5.71 8.21
CA SER A 278 24.91 5.68 7.37
C SER A 278 24.64 5.03 6.02
N LYS A 279 23.94 3.90 5.98
CA LYS A 279 23.62 3.22 4.72
C LYS A 279 22.58 3.97 3.89
N THR A 280 21.59 4.62 4.53
CA THR A 280 20.62 5.48 3.80
C THR A 280 21.32 6.66 3.13
N LEU A 281 22.17 7.37 3.89
CA LEU A 281 22.90 8.53 3.37
C LEU A 281 23.85 8.14 2.23
N ARG A 282 24.56 7.01 2.36
CA ARG A 282 25.47 6.52 1.32
C ARG A 282 24.76 6.22 0.00
N GLU A 283 23.58 5.62 0.04
CA GLU A 283 22.88 5.19 -1.18
C GLU A 283 22.02 6.27 -1.82
N GLY A 284 21.86 7.45 -1.20
CA GLY A 284 21.05 8.53 -1.76
C GLY A 284 19.53 8.24 -1.76
N LEU A 285 19.06 7.29 -0.95
CA LEU A 285 17.66 6.83 -0.94
C LEU A 285 16.76 7.71 -0.05
N TYR A 286 16.78 9.02 -0.27
CA TYR A 286 16.03 9.98 0.55
C TYR A 286 15.65 11.25 -0.22
N SER A 287 14.75 12.05 0.35
CA SER A 287 14.48 13.42 -0.13
C SER A 287 15.36 14.46 0.58
N ARG A 288 15.44 15.70 0.08
CA ARG A 288 16.23 16.78 0.72
C ARG A 288 15.81 17.07 2.17
N ASP A 289 14.52 16.93 2.47
CA ASP A 289 14.02 17.16 3.84
C ASP A 289 14.46 16.01 4.75
N ASP A 290 14.35 14.76 4.27
CA ASP A 290 14.82 13.58 4.99
C ASP A 290 16.34 13.59 5.19
N GLU A 291 17.11 14.09 4.19
CA GLU A 291 18.58 14.22 4.27
C GLU A 291 19.01 15.06 5.47
N ARG A 292 18.42 16.25 5.61
CA ARG A 292 18.73 17.18 6.70
C ARG A 292 18.44 16.52 8.05
N GLU A 293 17.32 15.82 8.14
CA GLU A 293 16.95 15.12 9.38
C GLU A 293 17.87 13.93 9.66
N LEU A 294 18.25 13.14 8.65
CA LEU A 294 19.21 12.04 8.80
C LEU A 294 20.59 12.54 9.23
N ILE A 295 21.08 13.65 8.67
CA ILE A 295 22.35 14.28 9.10
C ILE A 295 22.25 14.74 10.56
N ARG A 296 21.13 15.37 10.94
CA ARG A 296 20.87 15.78 12.33
C ARG A 296 20.85 14.59 13.29
N LEU A 297 20.21 13.49 12.90
CA LEU A 297 20.18 12.27 13.70
C LEU A 297 21.58 11.65 13.79
N LYS A 298 22.37 11.64 12.70
CA LYS A 298 23.76 11.15 12.70
C LYS A 298 24.63 11.85 13.74
N GLN A 299 24.45 13.15 13.95
CA GLN A 299 25.21 13.93 14.93
C GLN A 299 24.83 13.63 16.38
N LYS A 300 23.66 13.02 16.61
CA LYS A 300 23.12 12.68 17.93
C LYS A 300 23.39 11.23 18.36
N ILE A 301 23.94 10.40 17.47
CA ILE A 301 24.21 8.97 17.65
C ILE A 301 25.71 8.75 17.76
#